data_AF-A0A2V6K5I9-F1
#
_entry.id   AF-A0A2V6K5I9-F1
#
_cell.length_a   1.000
_cell.length_b   1.000
_cell.length_c   1.000
_cell.angle_alpha   90.00
_cell.angle_beta   90.00
_cell.angle_gamma   90.00
#
_symmetry.space_group_name_H-M   'P 1'
#
loop_
_entity.id
_entity.type
_entity.pdbx_description
1 polymer ?
#
loop_
_entity_poly.entity_id
_entity_poly.type
_entity_poly.pdbx_seq_one_letter_code
_entity_poly.pdbx_strand_id
1 'polypeptide(L)'
;MDIEGAEWDSLLAAPDDLLASIPQIAMEMHGYGDPKIVEVLRKLKRNFYLVNLHFNNWSCTRRAAPLPAWAYQTHWVNKHIGVLDAAMPIPAPLSPLNAPDSPTWPDCQLRTTTSKP
;
A
#
# COMPACT_ATOMS: atom_id res chain seq x y z
N MET A 1 6.33 -0.15 9.65
CA MET A 1 5.45 -0.87 10.58
C MET A 1 5.02 -2.14 9.87
N ASP A 2 5.28 -3.29 10.47
CA ASP A 2 4.87 -4.56 9.90
C ASP A 2 3.50 -4.93 10.48
N ILE A 3 2.51 -5.23 9.65
CA ILE A 3 1.13 -5.49 10.04
C ILE A 3 0.81 -6.94 9.73
N GLU A 4 0.84 -7.77 10.76
CA GLU A 4 0.64 -9.22 10.72
C GLU A 4 -0.82 -9.61 11.05
N GLY A 5 -1.63 -8.66 11.51
CA GLY A 5 -3.08 -8.76 11.60
C GLY A 5 -3.68 -8.15 12.87
N ALA A 6 -2.97 -8.21 14.00
CA ALA A 6 -3.44 -7.59 15.25
C ALA A 6 -3.42 -6.06 15.18
N GLU A 7 -2.57 -5.51 14.32
CA GLU A 7 -2.35 -4.07 14.19
C GLU A 7 -3.48 -3.38 13.42
N TRP A 8 -4.39 -4.12 12.78
CA TRP A 8 -5.59 -3.54 12.15
C TRP A 8 -6.45 -2.79 13.16
N ASP A 9 -6.69 -3.38 14.33
CA ASP A 9 -7.46 -2.73 15.39
C ASP A 9 -6.72 -1.52 15.97
N SER A 10 -5.39 -1.59 16.09
CA SER A 10 -4.55 -0.46 16.48
C SER A 10 -4.67 0.72 15.51
N LEU A 11 -4.66 0.47 14.21
CA LEU A 11 -4.83 1.52 13.19
C LEU A 11 -6.25 2.10 13.17
N LEU A 12 -7.27 1.28 13.42
CA LEU A 12 -8.66 1.76 13.53
C LEU A 12 -8.86 2.62 14.79
N ALA A 13 -8.26 2.20 15.90
CA ALA A 13 -8.34 2.91 17.18
C ALA A 13 -7.47 4.17 17.24
N ALA A 14 -6.43 4.28 16.40
CA ALA A 14 -5.58 5.46 16.34
C ALA A 14 -6.42 6.72 16.04
N PRO A 15 -6.40 7.76 16.89
CA PRO A 15 -7.20 8.94 16.65
C PRO A 15 -6.68 9.74 15.45
N ASP A 16 -7.58 10.49 14.80
CA ASP A 16 -7.27 11.14 13.51
C ASP A 16 -6.21 12.25 13.66
N ASP A 17 -6.10 12.87 14.84
CA ASP A 17 -5.07 13.87 15.19
C ASP A 17 -3.67 13.25 15.31
N LEU A 18 -3.56 12.06 15.91
CA LEU A 18 -2.33 11.27 15.93
C LEU A 18 -1.89 10.97 14.50
N LEU A 19 -2.80 10.42 13.68
CA LEU A 19 -2.51 10.14 12.26
C LEU A 19 -2.14 11.41 11.49
N ALA A 20 -2.79 12.54 11.76
CA ALA A 20 -2.48 13.82 11.13
C ALA A 20 -1.07 14.33 11.48
N SER A 21 -0.56 14.01 12.67
CA SER A 21 0.78 14.42 13.13
C SER A 21 1.93 13.61 12.51
N ILE A 22 1.66 12.43 11.96
CA ILE A 22 2.71 11.55 11.42
C ILE A 22 3.02 12.01 9.98
N PRO A 23 4.28 12.37 9.65
CA PRO A 23 4.61 12.89 8.32
C PRO A 23 4.53 11.81 7.23
N GLN A 24 5.06 10.61 7.50
CA GLN A 24 5.09 9.50 6.56
C GLN A 24 5.00 8.17 7.30
N ILE A 25 4.45 7.15 6.65
CA ILE A 25 4.34 5.80 7.20
C ILE A 25 4.68 4.79 6.10
N ALA A 26 5.71 3.98 6.33
CA ALA A 26 5.95 2.77 5.56
C ALA A 26 5.33 1.57 6.30
N MET A 27 4.52 0.77 5.63
CA MET A 27 3.86 -0.39 6.21
C MET A 27 3.92 -1.61 5.32
N GLU A 28 4.18 -2.77 5.89
CA GLU A 28 3.84 -4.05 5.27
C GLU A 28 2.47 -4.49 5.79
N MET A 29 1.57 -4.90 4.90
CA MET A 29 0.15 -5.15 5.16
C MET A 29 -0.20 -6.58 4.79
N HIS A 30 -0.64 -7.37 5.77
CA HIS A 30 -0.93 -8.80 5.57
C HIS A 30 -2.43 -9.12 5.56
N GLY A 31 -2.82 -10.00 4.64
CA GLY A 31 -4.16 -10.55 4.55
C GLY A 31 -4.99 -9.97 3.41
N TYR A 32 -6.08 -10.68 3.12
CA TYR A 32 -7.09 -10.31 2.13
C TYR A 32 -8.45 -10.84 2.59
N GLY A 33 -9.52 -10.13 2.24
CA GLY A 33 -10.90 -10.55 2.56
C GLY A 33 -11.40 -10.17 3.94
N ASP A 34 -10.56 -9.62 4.83
CA ASP A 34 -11.02 -9.02 6.08
C ASP A 34 -11.58 -7.60 5.82
N PRO A 35 -12.84 -7.30 6.20
CA PRO A 35 -13.43 -5.97 6.05
C PRO A 35 -12.62 -4.84 6.71
N LYS A 36 -11.91 -5.12 7.81
CA LYS A 36 -11.09 -4.12 8.53
C LYS A 36 -10.00 -3.53 7.66
N ILE A 37 -9.45 -4.30 6.72
CA ILE A 37 -8.41 -3.82 5.80
C ILE A 37 -8.93 -2.63 4.99
N VAL A 38 -10.15 -2.74 4.46
CA VAL A 38 -10.77 -1.67 3.67
C VAL A 38 -11.07 -0.45 4.56
N GLU A 39 -11.50 -0.66 5.81
CA GLU A 39 -11.76 0.42 6.76
C GLU A 39 -10.48 1.18 7.13
N VAL A 40 -9.39 0.48 7.41
CA VAL A 40 -8.07 1.06 7.67
C VAL A 40 -7.59 1.85 6.45
N LEU A 41 -7.67 1.29 5.25
CA LEU A 41 -7.31 2.00 4.02
C LEU A 41 -8.13 3.29 3.83
N ARG A 42 -9.45 3.25 4.11
CA ARG A 42 -10.30 4.46 4.06
C ARG A 42 -9.88 5.49 5.10
N LYS A 43 -9.55 5.07 6.33
CA LYS A 43 -9.10 5.95 7.41
C LYS A 43 -7.75 6.61 7.07
N LEU A 44 -6.76 5.82 6.63
CA LEU A 44 -5.46 6.33 6.19
C LEU A 44 -5.59 7.34 5.05
N LYS A 45 -6.43 7.07 4.04
CA LYS A 45 -6.66 7.98 2.90
C LYS A 45 -7.25 9.34 3.29
N ARG A 46 -7.74 9.54 4.52
CA ARG A 46 -8.16 10.87 5.01
C ARG A 46 -6.95 11.80 5.14
N ASN A 47 -5.88 11.32 5.77
CA ASN A 47 -4.69 12.10 6.11
C ASN A 47 -3.51 11.88 5.14
N PHE A 48 -3.47 10.77 4.41
CA PHE A 48 -2.31 10.38 3.62
C PHE A 48 -2.62 10.18 2.13
N TYR A 49 -1.60 10.38 1.30
CA TYR A 49 -1.49 9.83 -0.06
C TYR A 49 -0.74 8.50 -0.02
N LEU A 50 -1.23 7.48 -0.71
CA LEU A 50 -0.45 6.28 -1.01
C LEU A 50 0.48 6.61 -2.17
N VAL A 51 1.78 6.61 -1.95
CA VAL A 51 2.78 7.01 -2.95
C VAL A 51 3.62 5.84 -3.48
N ASN A 52 3.64 4.71 -2.77
CA ASN A 52 4.21 3.47 -3.29
C ASN A 52 3.38 2.27 -2.82
N LEU A 53 3.21 1.30 -3.72
CA LEU A 53 2.64 -0.01 -3.44
C LEU A 53 3.54 -1.05 -4.09
N HIS A 54 3.94 -2.05 -3.31
CA HIS A 54 4.79 -3.14 -3.73
C HIS A 54 4.25 -4.45 -3.13
N PHE A 55 4.02 -5.46 -3.95
CA PHE A 55 3.54 -6.76 -3.46
C PHE A 55 4.72 -7.64 -3.05
N ASN A 56 4.68 -8.20 -1.85
CA ASN A 56 5.75 -9.08 -1.38
C ASN A 56 5.70 -10.40 -2.16
N ASN A 57 6.76 -10.72 -2.90
CA ASN A 57 6.76 -11.86 -3.82
C ASN A 57 6.85 -13.23 -3.12
N TRP A 58 7.10 -13.29 -1.81
CA TRP A 58 6.87 -14.51 -1.02
C TRP A 58 5.38 -14.86 -0.89
N SER A 59 4.50 -13.88 -1.08
CA SER A 59 3.07 -13.98 -0.79
C SER A 59 2.19 -14.09 -2.03
N CYS A 60 2.79 -14.26 -3.22
CA CYS A 60 2.05 -14.32 -4.49
C CYS A 60 0.97 -15.40 -4.46
N THR A 61 -0.28 -15.03 -4.78
CA THR A 61 -1.40 -15.97 -4.79
C THR A 61 -2.57 -15.45 -5.62
N ARG A 62 -3.27 -16.35 -6.32
CA ARG A 62 -4.52 -16.01 -7.01
C ARG A 62 -5.73 -15.92 -6.07
N ARG A 63 -5.60 -16.40 -4.82
CA ARG A 63 -6.69 -16.40 -3.83
C ARG A 63 -7.02 -14.99 -3.33
N ALA A 64 -6.06 -14.08 -3.40
CA ALA A 64 -6.19 -12.68 -2.99
C ALA A 64 -6.80 -11.76 -4.07
N ALA A 65 -7.32 -12.34 -5.17
CA ALA A 65 -7.86 -11.57 -6.29
C ALA A 65 -8.84 -10.47 -5.80
N PRO A 66 -8.73 -9.23 -6.31
CA PRO A 66 -7.92 -8.82 -7.46
C PRO A 66 -6.44 -8.55 -7.15
N LEU A 67 -6.01 -8.63 -5.89
CA LEU A 67 -4.60 -8.48 -5.53
C LEU A 67 -3.81 -9.73 -5.94
N PRO A 68 -2.57 -9.56 -6.42
CA PRO A 68 -1.73 -10.68 -6.86
C PRO A 68 -0.99 -11.37 -5.70
N ALA A 69 -1.04 -10.82 -4.49
CA ALA A 69 -0.34 -11.31 -3.32
C ALA A 69 -1.14 -11.01 -2.04
N TRP A 70 -0.91 -11.76 -0.97
CA TRP A 70 -1.59 -11.55 0.32
C TRP A 70 -0.83 -10.65 1.29
N ALA A 71 0.44 -10.34 1.02
CA ALA A 71 1.22 -9.33 1.74
C ALA A 71 1.73 -8.27 0.76
N TYR A 72 1.71 -7.00 1.18
CA TYR A 72 2.16 -5.89 0.36
C TYR A 72 2.69 -4.73 1.20
N GLN A 73 3.77 -4.14 0.72
CA GLN A 73 4.43 -2.98 1.29
C GLN A 73 3.86 -1.70 0.68
N THR A 74 3.59 -0.73 1.54
CA THR A 74 2.97 0.54 1.20
C THR A 74 3.78 1.67 1.79
N HIS A 75 3.87 2.77 1.05
CA HIS A 75 4.43 4.01 1.57
C HIS A 75 3.39 5.12 1.47
N TRP A 76 3.14 5.76 2.60
CA TRP A 76 2.12 6.78 2.78
C TRP A 76 2.77 8.09 3.17
N VAL A 77 2.39 9.19 2.50
CA VAL A 77 2.89 10.54 2.78
C VAL A 77 1.72 11.41 3.20
N ASN A 78 1.85 12.12 4.30
CA ASN A 78 0.77 12.93 4.83
C ASN A 78 0.50 14.14 3.93
N LYS A 79 -0.77 14.45 3.71
CA LYS A 79 -1.21 15.53 2.83
C LYS A 79 -0.78 16.92 3.30
N HIS A 80 -0.48 17.11 4.59
CA HIS A 80 0.01 18.40 5.08
C HIS A 80 1.48 18.67 4.71
N ILE A 81 2.26 17.65 4.34
CA ILE A 81 3.64 17.81 3.83
C ILE A 81 3.78 17.49 2.34
N GLY A 82 2.83 16.77 1.75
CA GLY A 82 2.87 16.31 0.36
C GLY A 82 1.97 17.13 -0.54
N VAL A 83 2.50 17.56 -1.69
CA VAL A 83 1.73 18.15 -2.79
C VAL A 83 1.79 17.18 -3.97
N LEU A 84 0.63 16.82 -4.53
CA LEU A 84 0.58 15.99 -5.72
C LEU A 84 0.95 16.82 -6.96
N ASP A 85 1.79 16.25 -7.81
CA ASP A 85 2.02 16.80 -9.15
C ASP A 85 0.85 16.43 -10.06
N ALA A 86 0.06 17.44 -10.46
CA ALA A 86 -1.12 17.26 -11.30
C ALA A 86 -0.78 16.82 -12.74
N ALA A 87 0.49 16.95 -13.17
CA ALA A 87 0.94 16.47 -14.47
C ALA A 87 1.22 14.96 -14.49
N MET A 88 1.27 14.31 -13.32
CA MET A 88 1.62 12.90 -13.21
C MET A 88 0.41 11.98 -13.34
N PRO A 89 0.58 10.76 -13.91
CA PRO A 89 -0.51 9.81 -14.07
C PRO A 89 -1.00 9.27 -12.72
N ILE A 90 -2.29 8.93 -12.67
CA ILE A 90 -2.95 8.29 -11.53
C ILE A 90 -3.64 7.00 -12.01
N PRO A 91 -3.31 5.83 -11.43
CA PRO A 91 -2.33 5.62 -10.37
C PRO A 91 -0.89 5.88 -10.84
N ALA A 92 -0.01 6.21 -9.90
CA ALA A 92 1.41 6.37 -10.21
C ALA A 92 1.99 5.06 -10.78
N PRO A 93 2.90 5.13 -11.77
CA PRO A 93 3.60 3.94 -12.24
C PRO A 93 4.40 3.31 -11.11
N LEU A 94 4.56 1.99 -11.17
CA LEU A 94 5.44 1.28 -10.23
C LEU A 94 6.86 1.83 -10.34
N SER A 95 7.48 2.06 -9.18
CA SER A 95 8.85 2.59 -9.11
C SER A 95 9.85 1.59 -9.69
N PRO A 96 10.81 2.01 -10.52
CA PRO A 96 11.90 1.13 -10.96
C PRO A 96 12.84 0.72 -9.81
N LEU A 97 12.72 1.38 -8.65
CA LEU A 97 13.44 1.02 -7.43
C LEU A 97 12.76 -0.11 -6.64
N ASN A 98 11.52 -0.48 -6.99
CA ASN A 98 10.87 -1.64 -6.40
C ASN A 98 11.55 -2.90 -6.96
N ALA A 99 12.37 -3.54 -6.12
CA ALA A 99 12.94 -4.85 -6.38
C ALA A 99 12.12 -5.90 -5.65
N PRO A 100 12.02 -7.14 -6.18
CA PRO A 100 11.34 -8.22 -5.48
C PRO A 100 12.00 -8.48 -4.12
N ASP A 101 11.19 -8.73 -3.08
CA ASP A 101 11.68 -9.08 -1.75
C ASP A 101 12.61 -10.30 -1.76
N SER A 102 12.30 -11.26 -2.63
CA SER A 102 13.12 -12.43 -2.89
C SER A 102 13.65 -12.42 -4.33
N PRO A 103 14.98 -12.29 -4.53
CA PRO A 103 15.54 -12.27 -5.88
C PRO A 103 15.45 -13.62 -6.60
N THR A 104 15.11 -14.69 -5.90
CA THR A 104 15.02 -16.06 -6.44
C THR A 104 13.58 -16.50 -6.73
N TRP A 105 12.57 -15.71 -6.36
CA TRP A 105 11.16 -16.03 -6.60
C TRP A 105 10.56 -15.19 -7.73
N PRO A 106 9.62 -15.74 -8.52
CA PRO A 106 8.89 -14.96 -9.51
C PRO A 106 8.18 -13.78 -8.87
N ASP A 107 8.27 -12.63 -9.52
CA ASP A 107 7.58 -11.42 -9.08
C ASP A 107 6.09 -11.44 -9.50
N CYS A 108 5.24 -10.78 -8.71
CA CYS A 108 3.80 -10.70 -8.93
C CYS A 108 3.23 -9.29 -8.81
N GLN A 109 4.03 -8.26 -9.12
CA GLN A 109 3.50 -6.91 -9.20
C GLN A 109 2.33 -6.77 -10.20
N LEU A 110 1.49 -5.76 -9.98
CA LEU A 110 0.44 -5.40 -10.93
C LEU A 110 1.05 -5.06 -12.29
N ARG A 111 0.44 -5.58 -13.36
CA ARG A 111 0.86 -5.20 -14.72
C ARG A 111 0.50 -3.74 -14.94
N THR A 112 1.46 -2.93 -15.36
CA THR A 112 1.18 -1.61 -15.90
C THR A 112 0.36 -1.80 -17.18
N THR A 113 -0.90 -1.37 -17.17
CA THR A 113 -1.66 -1.24 -18.40
C THR A 113 -1.00 -0.13 -19.20
N THR A 114 -0.13 -0.49 -20.14
CA THR A 114 0.20 0.42 -21.23
C THR A 114 -1.11 0.66 -21.98
N SER A 115 -1.68 1.85 -21.82
CA SER A 115 -2.65 2.34 -22.79
C SER A 115 -1.92 2.34 -24.14
N LYS A 116 -2.27 1.39 -24.99
CA LYS A 116 -1.80 1.36 -26.37
C LYS A 116 -2.22 2.69 -27.02
N PRO A 117 -1.34 3.35 -27.79
CA PRO A 117 -1.70 4.57 -28.52
C PRO A 117 -2.86 4.33 -29.50
#